data_AF-A0A966XKB1-F1
#
_entry.id   AF-A0A966XKB1-F1
#
_cell.length_a   1.000
_cell.length_b   1.000
_cell.length_c   1.000
_cell.angle_alpha   90.00
_cell.angle_beta   90.00
_cell.angle_gamma   90.00
#
_symmetry.space_group_name_H-M   'P 1'
#
loop_
_entity.id
_entity.type
_entity.pdbx_description
1 polymer ?
#
loop_
_entity_poly.entity_id
_entity_poly.type
_entity_poly.pdbx_seq_one_letter_code
_entity_poly.pdbx_strand_id
1 'polypeptide(L)'
;PIGAHVIDLPHGIRGKELGAAVAAMLDRRDYELANIPDAVIEGGKSYGPPRRHHVQTLRTNKPVQAPELVEVLRGLEYPLHFIDFEASRIPVPYLPGMKPYEQVAFQFSCHTLASPDSTEMQHSQWLNLRDVYPNNEFVRELRNAIGDRGTVLVWSHYEKSTLRGVRRQLSERGLLDASLAAWFQSVVGPLAGPDEKEKDMPDGPRLVDMLELSKRYFCHPKMGGSHSIKKVLDSIWSEASELWSHSWFRQYYKAGENGEPIDPYQTLVRAETTNLLAETSEDDGEGGGVTNGVGAMRAYQDLIYGTKRGNEAHREQLAIDLYRYCGLDTAAMVMIWKYWLTPRT
;
A
#
# COMPACT_ATOMS: atom_id res chain seq x y z
N PRO A 1 14.55 -19.86 -7.57
CA PRO A 1 13.47 -19.17 -6.82
C PRO A 1 13.86 -17.70 -6.61
N ILE A 2 12.98 -16.75 -6.95
CA ILE A 2 13.21 -15.33 -6.64
C ILE A 2 13.35 -15.20 -5.13
N GLY A 3 14.39 -14.50 -4.66
CA GLY A 3 14.65 -14.29 -3.25
C GLY A 3 15.65 -15.26 -2.64
N ALA A 4 16.13 -16.29 -3.37
CA ALA A 4 17.07 -17.28 -2.83
C ALA A 4 18.51 -17.09 -3.30
N HIS A 5 18.75 -16.22 -4.29
CA HIS A 5 20.09 -15.97 -4.82
C HIS A 5 20.75 -14.80 -4.11
N VAL A 6 22.08 -14.79 -4.00
CA VAL A 6 22.86 -13.68 -3.39
C VAL A 6 22.61 -12.29 -4.03
N ILE A 7 22.01 -12.24 -5.23
CA ILE A 7 21.65 -10.97 -5.90
C ILE A 7 20.29 -10.45 -5.44
N ASP A 8 19.46 -11.30 -4.86
CA ASP A 8 18.12 -10.97 -4.36
C ASP A 8 18.17 -10.36 -2.94
N LEU A 9 19.38 -10.04 -2.46
CA LEU A 9 19.60 -9.49 -1.14
C LEU A 9 18.89 -8.12 -1.01
N PRO A 10 18.02 -7.91 0.00
CA PRO A 10 17.27 -6.66 0.14
C PRO A 10 18.18 -5.42 0.13
N HIS A 11 17.83 -4.44 -0.70
CA HIS A 11 18.60 -3.22 -0.97
C HIS A 11 19.98 -3.42 -1.62
N GLY A 12 20.22 -4.61 -2.17
CA GLY A 12 21.43 -4.98 -2.90
C GLY A 12 22.69 -5.04 -2.02
N ILE A 13 23.81 -5.28 -2.67
CA ILE A 13 25.13 -5.38 -2.05
C ILE A 13 25.65 -3.96 -1.80
N ARG A 14 25.48 -3.47 -0.56
CA ARG A 14 25.98 -2.17 -0.10
C ARG A 14 26.92 -2.33 1.08
N GLY A 15 28.09 -1.71 1.01
CA GLY A 15 29.13 -1.77 2.04
C GLY A 15 30.30 -2.68 1.64
N LYS A 16 31.52 -2.31 2.08
CA LYS A 16 32.76 -3.02 1.71
C LYS A 16 32.77 -4.47 2.22
N GLU A 17 32.34 -4.69 3.46
CA GLU A 17 32.32 -6.02 4.09
C GLU A 17 31.33 -6.96 3.39
N LEU A 18 30.11 -6.47 3.12
CA LEU A 18 29.11 -7.22 2.37
C LEU A 18 29.55 -7.53 0.95
N GLY A 19 30.16 -6.57 0.26
CA GLY A 19 30.74 -6.79 -1.06
C GLY A 19 31.82 -7.85 -1.06
N ALA A 20 32.74 -7.82 -0.08
CA ALA A 20 33.80 -8.82 0.04
C ALA A 20 33.25 -10.22 0.35
N ALA A 21 32.27 -10.34 1.24
CA ALA A 21 31.65 -11.62 1.55
C ALA A 21 30.93 -12.23 0.35
N VAL A 22 30.15 -11.43 -0.39
CA VAL A 22 29.46 -11.92 -1.60
C VAL A 22 30.48 -12.27 -2.69
N ALA A 23 31.54 -11.49 -2.89
CA ALA A 23 32.61 -11.85 -3.82
C ALA A 23 33.26 -13.21 -3.46
N ALA A 24 33.55 -13.44 -2.18
CA ALA A 24 34.10 -14.72 -1.71
C ALA A 24 33.11 -15.90 -1.86
N MET A 25 31.81 -15.65 -1.81
CA MET A 25 30.78 -16.66 -2.15
C MET A 25 30.79 -16.96 -3.64
N LEU A 26 30.82 -15.92 -4.50
CA LEU A 26 30.89 -16.06 -5.96
C LEU A 26 32.14 -16.82 -6.42
N ASP A 27 33.31 -16.54 -5.84
CA ASP A 27 34.57 -17.24 -6.13
C ASP A 27 34.48 -18.75 -5.84
N ARG A 28 33.67 -19.12 -4.83
CA ARG A 28 33.40 -20.51 -4.45
C ARG A 28 32.20 -21.12 -5.18
N ARG A 29 31.57 -20.37 -6.10
CA ARG A 29 30.32 -20.73 -6.79
C ARG A 29 29.16 -21.02 -5.82
N ASP A 30 29.18 -20.38 -4.66
CA ASP A 30 28.09 -20.37 -3.70
C ASP A 30 27.18 -19.18 -4.00
N TYR A 31 25.99 -19.47 -4.52
CA TYR A 31 25.03 -18.45 -4.95
C TYR A 31 23.83 -18.35 -4.02
N GLU A 32 23.78 -19.15 -2.97
CA GLU A 32 22.62 -19.24 -2.09
C GLU A 32 22.68 -18.12 -1.05
N LEU A 33 21.65 -17.27 -1.04
CA LEU A 33 21.54 -16.19 -0.08
C LEU A 33 21.48 -16.72 1.37
N ALA A 34 20.97 -17.93 1.58
CA ALA A 34 20.96 -18.60 2.88
C ALA A 34 22.37 -18.80 3.46
N ASN A 35 23.41 -18.89 2.63
CA ASN A 35 24.79 -19.16 3.06
C ASN A 35 25.56 -17.90 3.47
N ILE A 36 24.94 -16.71 3.38
CA ILE A 36 25.63 -15.46 3.71
C ILE A 36 25.89 -15.32 5.23
N PRO A 37 27.11 -15.00 5.69
CA PRO A 37 27.42 -14.99 7.12
C PRO A 37 26.68 -13.89 7.92
N ASP A 38 26.15 -14.23 9.10
CA ASP A 38 25.36 -13.31 9.94
C ASP A 38 26.09 -12.02 10.31
N ALA A 39 27.38 -12.12 10.64
CA ALA A 39 28.23 -10.99 10.98
C ALA A 39 28.26 -9.91 9.89
N VAL A 40 27.99 -10.28 8.64
CA VAL A 40 28.02 -9.38 7.48
C VAL A 40 26.63 -8.82 7.16
N ILE A 41 25.57 -9.56 7.48
CA ILE A 41 24.19 -9.11 7.31
C ILE A 41 23.87 -7.98 8.31
N GLU A 42 24.51 -8.00 9.48
CA GLU A 42 24.30 -7.05 10.57
C GLU A 42 24.93 -5.66 10.37
N GLY A 43 25.81 -5.51 9.37
CA GLY A 43 26.68 -4.34 9.17
C GLY A 43 26.01 -3.01 8.77
N GLY A 44 24.72 -2.79 9.04
CA GLY A 44 24.06 -1.52 8.73
C GLY A 44 22.78 -1.28 9.54
N LYS A 45 22.70 -0.15 10.25
CA LYS A 45 21.58 0.19 11.14
C LYS A 45 20.20 0.14 10.46
N SER A 46 20.09 0.57 9.20
CA SER A 46 18.81 0.68 8.49
C SER A 46 18.41 -0.55 7.68
N TYR A 47 19.36 -1.35 7.21
CA TYR A 47 19.10 -2.50 6.31
C TYR A 47 19.37 -3.85 6.95
N GLY A 48 19.97 -3.88 8.15
CA GLY A 48 20.29 -5.10 8.87
C GLY A 48 19.06 -5.96 9.17
N PRO A 49 18.01 -5.43 9.83
CA PRO A 49 16.84 -6.24 10.19
C PRO A 49 16.13 -6.89 8.99
N PRO A 50 15.78 -6.16 7.90
CA PRO A 50 15.15 -6.79 6.73
C PRO A 50 15.98 -7.91 6.11
N ARG A 51 17.29 -7.70 5.97
CA ARG A 51 18.20 -8.72 5.40
C ARG A 51 18.31 -9.95 6.30
N ARG A 52 18.42 -9.74 7.62
CA ARG A 52 18.48 -10.84 8.59
C ARG A 52 17.22 -11.69 8.55
N HIS A 53 16.05 -11.05 8.60
CA HIS A 53 14.78 -11.77 8.57
C HIS A 53 14.63 -12.55 7.28
N HIS A 54 14.98 -11.97 6.14
CA HIS A 54 14.95 -12.67 4.84
C HIS A 54 15.91 -13.86 4.76
N VAL A 55 17.16 -13.73 5.25
CA VAL A 55 18.09 -14.86 5.29
C VAL A 55 17.62 -15.94 6.27
N GLN A 56 17.06 -15.53 7.41
CA GLN A 56 16.52 -16.45 8.42
C GLN A 56 15.33 -17.25 7.87
N THR A 57 14.39 -16.61 7.16
CA THR A 57 13.26 -17.33 6.54
C THR A 57 13.73 -18.33 5.48
N LEU A 58 14.77 -18.02 4.70
CA LEU A 58 15.35 -18.97 3.74
C LEU A 58 15.99 -20.19 4.43
N ARG A 59 16.63 -19.99 5.58
CA ARG A 59 17.28 -21.08 6.34
C ARG A 59 16.28 -21.97 7.07
N THR A 60 15.24 -21.38 7.66
CA THR A 60 14.29 -22.11 8.51
C THR A 60 13.05 -22.58 7.76
N ASN A 61 12.76 -21.97 6.61
CA ASN A 61 11.48 -22.07 5.90
C ASN A 61 10.26 -21.81 6.81
N LYS A 62 10.43 -20.91 7.78
CA LYS A 62 9.38 -20.46 8.70
C LYS A 62 9.22 -18.94 8.66
N PRO A 63 8.03 -18.41 8.97
CA PRO A 63 7.86 -16.98 9.16
C PRO A 63 8.76 -16.47 10.29
N VAL A 64 9.27 -15.26 10.12
CA VAL A 64 10.01 -14.53 11.15
C VAL A 64 9.18 -13.32 11.52
N GLN A 65 8.85 -13.21 12.81
CA GLN A 65 8.19 -12.05 13.39
C GLN A 65 8.99 -11.59 14.60
N ALA A 66 9.52 -10.37 14.53
CA ALA A 66 10.22 -9.78 15.65
C ALA A 66 9.21 -9.44 16.78
N PRO A 67 9.49 -9.79 18.05
CA PRO A 67 8.58 -9.51 19.18
C PRO A 67 8.18 -8.04 19.30
N GLU A 68 9.06 -7.12 18.92
CA GLU A 68 8.85 -5.67 18.94
C GLU A 68 7.69 -5.23 18.04
N LEU A 69 7.32 -6.01 17.01
CA LEU A 69 6.19 -5.67 16.14
C LEU A 69 4.89 -5.57 16.94
N VAL A 70 4.64 -6.53 17.82
CA VAL A 70 3.41 -6.59 18.60
C VAL A 70 3.34 -5.39 19.55
N GLU A 71 4.46 -5.03 20.17
CA GLU A 71 4.53 -3.86 21.07
C GLU A 71 4.31 -2.55 20.32
N VAL A 72 4.89 -2.39 19.12
CA VAL A 72 4.64 -1.22 18.26
C VAL A 72 3.16 -1.12 17.90
N LEU A 73 2.53 -2.23 17.49
CA LEU A 73 1.13 -2.24 17.07
C LEU A 73 0.15 -2.01 18.25
N ARG A 74 0.48 -2.48 19.45
CA ARG A 74 -0.31 -2.24 20.67
C ARG A 74 -0.17 -0.81 21.19
N GLY A 75 0.93 -0.14 20.89
CA GLY A 75 1.17 1.26 21.26
C GLY A 75 0.46 2.28 20.38
N LEU A 76 -0.26 1.86 19.34
CA LEU A 76 -0.96 2.78 18.44
C LEU A 76 -2.17 3.43 19.11
N GLU A 77 -2.38 4.72 18.85
CA GLU A 77 -3.50 5.47 19.37
C GLU A 77 -4.75 5.24 18.50
N TYR A 78 -5.85 4.82 19.12
CA TYR A 78 -7.13 4.65 18.46
C TYR A 78 -7.88 5.99 18.33
N PRO A 79 -8.73 6.18 17.30
CA PRO A 79 -9.07 5.23 16.24
C PRO A 79 -7.90 4.91 15.29
N LEU A 80 -7.86 3.67 14.78
CA LEU A 80 -6.91 3.28 13.73
C LEU A 80 -7.58 3.45 12.37
N HIS A 81 -6.99 4.25 11.49
CA HIS A 81 -7.47 4.53 10.15
C HIS A 81 -6.52 3.95 9.11
N PHE A 82 -6.94 2.90 8.41
CA PHE A 82 -6.18 2.27 7.35
C PHE A 82 -6.60 2.87 6.01
N ILE A 83 -5.72 3.64 5.37
CA ILE A 83 -6.06 4.43 4.19
C ILE A 83 -5.22 4.09 2.96
N ASP A 84 -5.87 4.10 1.81
CA ASP A 84 -5.27 3.90 0.50
C ASP A 84 -5.85 4.91 -0.50
N PHE A 85 -5.04 5.39 -1.44
CA PHE A 85 -5.43 6.41 -2.41
C PHE A 85 -5.11 6.00 -3.83
N GLU A 86 -5.97 6.37 -4.76
CA GLU A 86 -5.62 6.39 -6.17
C GLU A 86 -5.42 7.82 -6.66
N ALA A 87 -4.30 8.04 -7.35
CA ALA A 87 -3.97 9.32 -7.95
C ALA A 87 -3.38 9.14 -9.34
N SER A 88 -3.60 10.14 -10.19
CA SER A 88 -3.10 10.16 -11.56
C SER A 88 -2.47 11.50 -11.87
N ARG A 89 -1.39 11.50 -12.66
CA ARG A 89 -0.86 12.73 -13.26
C ARG A 89 -1.56 12.92 -14.60
N ILE A 90 -2.48 13.85 -14.64
CA ILE A 90 -3.36 14.05 -15.80
C ILE A 90 -2.62 14.87 -16.86
N PRO A 91 -2.28 14.31 -18.05
CA PRO A 91 -1.44 15.01 -19.03
C PRO A 91 -2.14 16.24 -19.62
N VAL A 92 -3.42 16.08 -19.98
CA VAL A 92 -4.27 17.15 -20.53
C VAL A 92 -5.24 17.59 -19.43
N PRO A 93 -5.23 18.85 -18.98
CA PRO A 93 -6.20 19.37 -18.02
C PRO A 93 -7.66 19.27 -18.50
N TYR A 94 -8.60 18.88 -17.63
CA TYR A 94 -10.05 18.87 -17.92
C TYR A 94 -10.84 19.97 -17.21
N LEU A 95 -10.22 20.70 -16.27
CA LEU A 95 -10.84 21.84 -15.60
C LEU A 95 -10.04 23.12 -15.81
N PRO A 96 -10.70 24.29 -15.88
CA PRO A 96 -10.02 25.58 -15.92
C PRO A 96 -9.05 25.75 -14.75
N GLY A 97 -7.84 26.24 -15.06
CA GLY A 97 -6.80 26.50 -14.06
C GLY A 97 -6.02 25.26 -13.58
N MET A 98 -6.25 24.07 -14.15
CA MET A 98 -5.36 22.91 -13.96
C MET A 98 -4.12 23.00 -14.86
N LYS A 99 -3.00 22.50 -14.38
CA LYS A 99 -1.72 22.44 -15.11
C LYS A 99 -1.54 21.06 -15.76
N PRO A 100 -0.85 20.95 -16.91
CA PRO A 100 -0.44 19.66 -17.45
C PRO A 100 0.35 18.84 -16.42
N TYR A 101 0.07 17.54 -16.35
CA TYR A 101 0.66 16.59 -15.40
C TYR A 101 0.44 16.93 -13.91
N GLU A 102 -0.54 17.78 -13.61
CA GLU A 102 -0.97 18.01 -12.24
C GLU A 102 -1.45 16.70 -11.62
N GLN A 103 -0.95 16.40 -10.42
CA GLN A 103 -1.36 15.23 -9.67
C GLN A 103 -2.79 15.43 -9.17
N VAL A 104 -3.65 14.47 -9.47
CA VAL A 104 -5.06 14.40 -9.07
C VAL A 104 -5.24 13.16 -8.23
N ALA A 105 -5.49 13.32 -6.93
CA ALA A 105 -6.02 12.26 -6.09
C ALA A 105 -7.53 12.17 -6.36
N PHE A 106 -7.95 11.05 -6.95
CA PHE A 106 -9.32 10.88 -7.42
C PHE A 106 -10.11 9.86 -6.61
N GLN A 107 -9.46 9.06 -5.77
CA GLN A 107 -10.13 8.07 -4.94
C GLN A 107 -9.42 7.91 -3.60
N PHE A 108 -10.20 7.57 -2.56
CA PHE A 108 -9.65 6.89 -1.39
C PHE A 108 -10.57 5.78 -0.90
N SER A 109 -9.96 4.89 -0.13
CA SER A 109 -10.64 3.98 0.78
C SER A 109 -10.09 4.15 2.19
N CYS A 110 -10.92 3.92 3.19
CA CYS A 110 -10.56 3.99 4.60
C CYS A 110 -11.33 2.92 5.38
N HIS A 111 -10.60 2.00 6.01
CA HIS A 111 -11.17 1.16 7.07
C HIS A 111 -10.76 1.72 8.44
N THR A 112 -11.73 1.87 9.34
CA THR A 112 -11.52 2.42 10.68
C THR A 112 -11.90 1.44 11.77
N LEU A 113 -11.01 1.28 12.75
CA LEU A 113 -11.28 0.60 14.01
C LEU A 113 -11.34 1.66 15.12
N ALA A 114 -12.49 1.79 15.78
CA ALA A 114 -12.74 2.86 16.75
C ALA A 114 -11.99 2.67 18.08
N SER A 115 -11.80 1.41 18.49
CA SER A 115 -11.14 1.01 19.74
C SER A 115 -10.51 -0.39 19.63
N PRO A 116 -9.67 -0.80 20.61
CA PRO A 116 -9.12 -2.17 20.67
C PRO A 116 -10.19 -3.27 20.64
N ASP A 117 -11.38 -2.99 21.19
CA ASP A 117 -12.50 -3.93 21.30
C ASP A 117 -13.53 -3.78 20.16
N SER A 118 -13.15 -3.11 19.06
CA SER A 118 -14.05 -2.92 17.91
C SER A 118 -14.59 -4.27 17.43
N THR A 119 -15.91 -4.39 17.36
CA THR A 119 -16.60 -5.55 16.77
C THR A 119 -16.89 -5.36 15.28
N GLU A 120 -16.79 -4.13 14.80
CA GLU A 120 -17.07 -3.73 13.43
C GLU A 120 -15.87 -3.01 12.82
N MET A 121 -15.68 -3.23 11.52
CA MET A 121 -14.71 -2.54 10.70
C MET A 121 -15.46 -1.49 9.88
N GLN A 122 -15.40 -0.23 10.30
CA GLN A 122 -16.11 0.85 9.62
C GLN A 122 -15.43 1.14 8.29
N HIS A 123 -16.21 1.34 7.23
CA HIS A 123 -15.68 1.64 5.90
C HIS A 123 -16.17 2.99 5.41
N SER A 124 -15.25 3.79 4.90
CA SER A 124 -15.51 5.07 4.22
C SER A 124 -14.72 5.11 2.93
N GLN A 125 -15.32 5.66 1.88
CA GLN A 125 -14.70 5.73 0.57
C GLN A 125 -15.19 6.94 -0.20
N TRP A 126 -14.39 7.39 -1.16
CA TRP A 126 -14.74 8.49 -2.04
C TRP A 126 -14.11 8.25 -3.41
N LEU A 127 -14.85 8.62 -4.46
CA LEU A 127 -14.38 8.66 -5.84
C LEU A 127 -14.85 9.97 -6.47
N ASN A 128 -13.95 10.66 -7.16
CA ASN A 128 -14.32 11.85 -7.89
C ASN A 128 -15.15 11.49 -9.14
N LEU A 129 -16.46 11.76 -9.08
CA LEU A 129 -17.38 11.58 -10.21
C LEU A 129 -17.88 12.92 -10.77
N ARG A 130 -17.34 14.03 -10.31
CA ARG A 130 -17.81 15.39 -10.62
C ARG A 130 -16.73 16.24 -11.28
N ASP A 131 -17.18 17.21 -12.07
CA ASP A 131 -16.32 18.19 -12.74
C ASP A 131 -15.97 19.35 -11.81
N VAL A 132 -15.35 19.03 -10.69
CA VAL A 132 -14.88 19.96 -9.65
C VAL A 132 -13.41 19.70 -9.34
N TYR A 133 -12.70 20.68 -8.78
CA TYR A 133 -11.28 20.52 -8.48
C TYR A 133 -11.07 19.35 -7.49
N PRO A 134 -10.51 18.20 -7.93
CA PRO A 134 -10.69 16.95 -7.21
C PRO A 134 -9.98 16.95 -5.86
N ASN A 135 -8.78 17.52 -5.81
CA ASN A 135 -7.95 17.50 -4.62
C ASN A 135 -8.56 18.29 -3.45
N ASN A 136 -9.39 19.30 -3.73
CA ASN A 136 -10.12 20.01 -2.67
C ASN A 136 -11.21 19.14 -2.05
N GLU A 137 -11.93 18.36 -2.87
CA GLU A 137 -12.95 17.44 -2.37
C GLU A 137 -12.34 16.21 -1.71
N PHE A 138 -11.30 15.65 -2.32
CA PHE A 138 -10.52 14.54 -1.77
C PHE A 138 -10.12 14.81 -0.32
N VAL A 139 -9.50 15.96 -0.04
CA VAL A 139 -9.04 16.28 1.32
C VAL A 139 -10.21 16.53 2.27
N ARG A 140 -11.28 17.18 1.79
CA ARG A 140 -12.49 17.40 2.60
C ARG A 140 -13.10 16.07 3.04
N GLU A 141 -13.29 15.15 2.11
CA GLU A 141 -13.90 13.85 2.38
C GLU A 141 -12.94 12.94 3.18
N LEU A 142 -11.64 12.99 2.91
CA LEU A 142 -10.65 12.25 3.69
C LEU A 142 -10.61 12.73 5.15
N ARG A 143 -10.60 14.04 5.39
CA ARG A 143 -10.65 14.62 6.74
C ARG A 143 -11.97 14.25 7.45
N ASN A 144 -13.09 14.22 6.73
CA ASN A 144 -14.35 13.73 7.30
C ASN A 144 -14.25 12.26 7.74
N ALA A 145 -13.56 11.42 6.96
CA ALA A 145 -13.41 10.00 7.26
C ALA A 145 -12.45 9.70 8.42
N ILE A 146 -11.33 10.43 8.55
CA ILE A 146 -10.28 10.13 9.56
C ILE A 146 -10.19 11.15 10.70
N GLY A 147 -10.96 12.24 10.63
CA GLY A 147 -10.98 13.29 11.64
C GLY A 147 -9.60 13.85 12.02
N ASP A 148 -9.51 14.35 13.25
CA ASP A 148 -8.33 15.06 13.77
C ASP A 148 -7.50 14.23 14.79
N ARG A 149 -7.86 12.97 15.08
CA ARG A 149 -7.21 12.13 16.12
C ARG A 149 -6.97 10.69 15.68
N GLY A 150 -6.21 9.93 16.47
CA GLY A 150 -5.91 8.53 16.18
C GLY A 150 -4.80 8.34 15.14
N THR A 151 -4.46 7.08 14.91
CA THR A 151 -3.35 6.67 14.05
C THR A 151 -3.83 6.43 12.63
N VAL A 152 -3.09 6.96 11.66
CA VAL A 152 -3.28 6.78 10.22
C VAL A 152 -2.24 5.78 9.73
N LEU A 153 -2.68 4.61 9.29
CA LEU A 153 -1.84 3.57 8.72
C LEU A 153 -1.93 3.60 7.19
N VAL A 154 -0.78 3.62 6.55
CA VAL A 154 -0.62 3.53 5.10
C VAL A 154 0.32 2.38 4.77
N TRP A 155 0.21 1.80 3.58
CA TRP A 155 1.16 0.77 3.19
C TRP A 155 2.49 1.34 2.73
N SER A 156 2.57 2.57 2.21
CA SER A 156 3.85 3.04 1.66
C SER A 156 4.07 4.55 1.75
N HIS A 157 5.25 4.97 1.29
CA HIS A 157 5.56 6.39 1.10
C HIS A 157 4.61 7.09 0.11
N TYR A 158 3.94 6.35 -0.78
CA TYR A 158 3.11 6.92 -1.83
C TYR A 158 1.99 7.80 -1.27
N GLU A 159 1.20 7.30 -0.32
CA GLU A 159 0.07 8.03 0.28
C GLU A 159 0.53 9.33 0.93
N LYS A 160 1.65 9.27 1.65
CA LYS A 160 2.32 10.43 2.26
C LYS A 160 2.72 11.46 1.21
N SER A 161 3.41 11.03 0.15
CA SER A 161 3.88 11.93 -0.91
C SER A 161 2.71 12.59 -1.64
N THR A 162 1.61 11.85 -1.84
CA THR A 162 0.36 12.34 -2.43
C THR A 162 -0.25 13.43 -1.58
N LEU A 163 -0.44 13.21 -0.28
CA LEU A 163 -1.00 14.23 0.62
C LEU A 163 -0.15 15.49 0.72
N ARG A 164 1.18 15.35 0.77
CA ARG A 164 2.05 16.53 0.78
C ARG A 164 1.99 17.30 -0.55
N GLY A 165 1.91 16.59 -1.68
CA GLY A 165 1.68 17.18 -3.00
C GLY A 165 0.35 17.94 -3.08
N VAL A 166 -0.74 17.32 -2.59
CA VAL A 166 -2.05 17.96 -2.51
C VAL A 166 -2.03 19.20 -1.62
N ARG A 167 -1.40 19.14 -0.44
CA ARG A 167 -1.22 20.31 0.44
C ARG A 167 -0.58 21.48 -0.29
N ARG A 168 0.49 21.24 -1.06
CA ARG A 168 1.16 22.27 -1.86
C ARG A 168 0.22 22.88 -2.90
N GLN A 169 -0.52 22.05 -3.63
CA GLN A 169 -1.46 22.53 -4.64
C GLN A 169 -2.61 23.36 -4.04
N LEU A 170 -3.15 22.96 -2.89
CA LEU A 170 -4.17 23.74 -2.17
C LEU A 170 -3.60 25.09 -1.71
N SER A 171 -2.35 25.13 -1.24
CA SER A 171 -1.67 26.37 -0.87
C SER A 171 -1.47 27.30 -2.07
N GLU A 172 -0.96 26.80 -3.20
CA GLU A 172 -0.78 27.57 -4.46
C GLU A 172 -2.10 28.17 -4.98
N ARG A 173 -3.22 27.50 -4.70
CA ARG A 173 -4.57 27.90 -5.13
C ARG A 173 -5.31 28.77 -4.11
N GLY A 174 -4.72 29.06 -2.95
CA GLY A 174 -5.39 29.81 -1.87
C GLY A 174 -6.55 29.05 -1.22
N LEU A 175 -6.58 27.72 -1.32
CA LEU A 175 -7.61 26.84 -0.76
C LEU A 175 -7.18 26.21 0.58
N LEU A 176 -5.95 26.46 1.03
CA LEU A 176 -5.42 25.93 2.29
C LEU A 176 -5.61 26.94 3.43
N ASP A 177 -6.66 26.75 4.23
CA ASP A 177 -6.84 27.52 5.47
C ASP A 177 -5.97 27.00 6.63
N ALA A 178 -5.95 27.74 7.74
CA ALA A 178 -5.14 27.40 8.92
C ALA A 178 -5.56 26.08 9.59
N SER A 179 -6.84 25.74 9.59
CA SER A 179 -7.37 24.50 10.17
C SER A 179 -6.90 23.30 9.35
N LEU A 180 -7.00 23.39 8.03
CA LEU A 180 -6.58 22.34 7.12
C LEU A 180 -5.05 22.19 7.09
N ALA A 181 -4.30 23.29 7.17
CA ALA A 181 -2.85 23.26 7.30
C ALA A 181 -2.40 22.51 8.58
N ALA A 182 -3.04 22.79 9.72
CA ALA A 182 -2.78 22.09 10.98
C ALA A 182 -3.14 20.60 10.89
N TRP A 183 -4.25 20.27 10.21
CA TRP A 183 -4.62 18.88 9.96
C TRP A 183 -3.56 18.14 9.14
N PHE A 184 -3.10 18.70 8.02
CA PHE A 184 -2.01 18.10 7.24
C PHE A 184 -0.74 17.93 8.06
N GLN A 185 -0.38 18.91 8.91
CA GLN A 185 0.78 18.80 9.78
C GLN A 185 0.65 17.61 10.75
N SER A 186 -0.53 17.37 11.30
CA SER A 186 -0.79 16.22 12.18
C SER A 186 -0.66 14.87 11.47
N VAL A 187 -0.96 14.81 10.17
CA VAL A 187 -0.93 13.57 9.37
C VAL A 187 0.42 13.37 8.69
N VAL A 188 0.90 14.31 7.88
CA VAL A 188 2.10 14.13 7.03
C VAL A 188 3.31 14.97 7.43
N GLY A 189 3.23 15.64 8.59
CA GLY A 189 4.33 16.41 9.15
C GLY A 189 4.45 17.82 8.54
N PRO A 190 5.52 18.57 8.88
CA PRO A 190 5.71 19.94 8.42
C PRO A 190 5.82 20.03 6.89
N LEU A 191 5.57 21.23 6.36
CA LEU A 191 5.91 21.56 4.97
C LEU A 191 7.42 21.83 4.91
N ALA A 192 8.09 21.30 3.88
CA ALA A 192 9.49 21.62 3.65
C ALA A 192 9.63 23.11 3.31
N GLY A 193 10.58 23.79 3.95
CA GLY A 193 10.99 25.13 3.59
C GLY A 193 11.69 25.20 2.22
N PRO A 194 12.03 26.40 1.73
CA PRO A 194 12.63 26.60 0.40
C PRO A 194 13.91 25.80 0.14
N ASP A 195 14.73 25.60 1.18
CA ASP A 195 16.02 24.91 1.10
C ASP A 195 15.98 23.48 1.66
N GLU A 196 14.82 23.03 2.13
CA GLU A 196 14.64 21.70 2.71
C GLU A 196 14.13 20.72 1.67
N LYS A 197 14.59 19.46 1.75
CA LYS A 197 14.05 18.41 0.89
C LYS A 197 12.89 17.75 1.60
N GLU A 198 11.78 17.60 0.88
CA GLU A 198 10.57 16.96 1.38
C GLU A 198 10.80 15.55 1.96
N LYS A 199 11.74 14.79 1.40
CA LYS A 199 12.13 13.47 1.88
C LYS A 199 12.84 13.48 3.24
N ASP A 200 13.41 14.61 3.63
CA ASP A 200 14.15 14.78 4.89
C ASP A 200 13.23 15.30 6.01
N MET A 201 12.00 15.71 5.68
CA MET A 201 11.01 16.14 6.67
C MET A 201 10.45 14.94 7.46
N PRO A 202 10.30 15.07 8.79
CA PRO A 202 9.72 14.02 9.60
C PRO A 202 8.25 13.80 9.21
N ASP A 203 7.79 12.59 9.45
CA ASP A 203 6.39 12.23 9.25
C ASP A 203 5.52 12.87 10.34
N GLY A 204 4.22 12.97 10.06
CA GLY A 204 3.28 13.49 11.05
C GLY A 204 3.15 12.49 12.21
N PRO A 205 2.87 12.96 13.43
CA PRO A 205 2.80 12.10 14.61
C PRO A 205 1.71 11.03 14.52
N ARG A 206 0.71 11.21 13.66
CA ARG A 206 -0.37 10.25 13.45
C ARG A 206 -0.03 9.16 12.42
N LEU A 207 0.99 9.33 11.58
CA LEU A 207 1.21 8.45 10.43
C LEU A 207 2.14 7.28 10.74
N VAL A 208 1.72 6.08 10.37
CA VAL A 208 2.49 4.85 10.47
C VAL A 208 2.57 4.20 9.09
N ASP A 209 3.80 3.96 8.63
CA ASP A 209 4.10 3.25 7.37
C ASP A 209 4.24 1.74 7.65
N MET A 210 3.25 0.95 7.21
CA MET A 210 3.21 -0.49 7.43
C MET A 210 4.24 -1.27 6.59
N LEU A 211 4.72 -0.74 5.47
CA LEU A 211 5.80 -1.36 4.71
C LEU A 211 7.11 -1.28 5.48
N GLU A 212 7.37 -0.18 6.19
CA GLU A 212 8.53 -0.09 7.07
C GLU A 212 8.43 -1.04 8.27
N LEU A 213 7.23 -1.23 8.83
CA LEU A 213 7.00 -2.28 9.84
C LEU A 213 7.25 -3.67 9.27
N SER A 214 6.74 -3.96 8.07
CA SER A 214 6.97 -5.23 7.37
C SER A 214 8.46 -5.49 7.21
N LYS A 215 9.18 -4.57 6.55
CA LYS A 215 10.64 -4.71 6.32
C LYS A 215 11.40 -4.93 7.61
N ARG A 216 11.05 -4.20 8.67
CA ARG A 216 11.84 -4.19 9.91
C ARG A 216 11.56 -5.38 10.81
N TYR A 217 10.35 -5.92 10.80
CA TYR A 217 9.90 -6.85 11.83
C TYR A 217 9.22 -8.12 11.31
N PHE A 218 8.94 -8.26 10.01
CA PHE A 218 8.21 -9.41 9.49
C PHE A 218 8.77 -9.90 8.16
N CYS A 219 8.99 -11.21 8.05
CA CYS A 219 9.29 -11.85 6.77
C CYS A 219 8.68 -13.24 6.72
N HIS A 220 8.16 -13.65 5.57
CA HIS A 220 7.58 -14.96 5.36
C HIS A 220 8.26 -15.64 4.15
N PRO A 221 8.51 -16.96 4.16
CA PRO A 221 9.15 -17.65 3.03
C PRO A 221 8.48 -17.38 1.67
N LYS A 222 7.13 -17.42 1.62
CA LYS A 222 6.33 -17.10 0.42
C LYS A 222 6.45 -15.66 -0.09
N MET A 223 6.98 -14.72 0.71
CA MET A 223 7.20 -13.34 0.25
C MET A 223 8.33 -13.25 -0.78
N GLY A 224 9.30 -14.19 -0.77
CA GLY A 224 10.44 -14.17 -1.69
C GLY A 224 11.23 -12.85 -1.67
N GLY A 225 11.26 -12.17 -0.52
CA GLY A 225 11.91 -10.86 -0.34
C GLY A 225 11.05 -9.65 -0.73
N SER A 226 9.84 -9.85 -1.25
CA SER A 226 8.91 -8.77 -1.57
C SER A 226 8.04 -8.41 -0.37
N HIS A 227 8.06 -7.13 0.01
CA HIS A 227 7.19 -6.56 1.05
C HIS A 227 6.00 -5.78 0.48
N SER A 228 5.63 -5.99 -0.80
CA SER A 228 4.39 -5.39 -1.32
C SER A 228 3.17 -5.94 -0.58
N ILE A 229 2.11 -5.13 -0.46
CA ILE A 229 0.89 -5.51 0.27
C ILE A 229 0.32 -6.83 -0.24
N LYS A 230 0.26 -7.01 -1.56
CA LYS A 230 -0.20 -8.23 -2.22
C LYS A 230 0.61 -9.45 -1.79
N LYS A 231 1.94 -9.33 -1.74
CA LYS A 231 2.83 -10.45 -1.36
C LYS A 231 2.80 -10.75 0.12
N VAL A 232 2.69 -9.74 0.98
CA VAL A 232 2.52 -9.96 2.42
C VAL A 232 1.18 -10.61 2.69
N LEU A 233 0.09 -10.10 2.11
CA LEU A 233 -1.26 -10.66 2.28
C LEU A 233 -1.31 -12.11 1.80
N ASP A 234 -0.90 -12.40 0.57
CA ASP A 234 -0.87 -13.75 0.01
C ASP A 234 -0.11 -14.73 0.91
N SER A 235 1.04 -14.28 1.44
CA SER A 235 1.86 -15.10 2.34
C SER A 235 1.12 -15.51 3.62
N ILE A 236 0.46 -14.57 4.31
CA ILE A 236 -0.26 -14.85 5.56
C ILE A 236 -1.62 -15.51 5.31
N TRP A 237 -2.29 -15.14 4.22
CA TRP A 237 -3.62 -15.62 3.88
C TRP A 237 -3.60 -17.12 3.58
N SER A 238 -2.49 -17.62 3.06
CA SER A 238 -2.33 -19.03 2.75
C SER A 238 -2.22 -19.97 3.96
N GLU A 239 -2.08 -19.44 5.18
CA GLU A 239 -1.92 -20.23 6.41
C GLU A 239 -2.82 -19.80 7.58
N ALA A 240 -3.32 -18.56 7.56
CA ALA A 240 -4.10 -17.99 8.66
C ALA A 240 -5.61 -18.30 8.54
N SER A 241 -5.99 -19.54 8.84
CA SER A 241 -7.40 -19.98 8.79
C SER A 241 -8.37 -19.17 9.67
N GLU A 242 -7.85 -18.53 10.72
CA GLU A 242 -8.58 -17.59 11.58
C GLU A 242 -9.01 -16.31 10.83
N LEU A 243 -8.30 -15.90 9.78
CA LEU A 243 -8.71 -14.76 8.96
C LEU A 243 -9.90 -15.13 8.07
N TRP A 244 -9.91 -16.34 7.51
CA TRP A 244 -10.96 -16.79 6.59
C TRP A 244 -12.34 -16.86 7.24
N SER A 245 -12.37 -17.23 8.53
CA SER A 245 -13.60 -17.34 9.31
C SER A 245 -13.97 -16.05 10.04
N HIS A 246 -13.08 -15.05 10.05
CA HIS A 246 -13.32 -13.78 10.74
C HIS A 246 -14.51 -13.03 10.14
N SER A 247 -15.37 -12.47 10.99
CA SER A 247 -16.60 -11.76 10.56
C SER A 247 -16.32 -10.65 9.54
N TRP A 248 -15.20 -9.94 9.70
CA TRP A 248 -14.76 -8.86 8.80
C TRP A 248 -14.22 -9.35 7.45
N PHE A 249 -13.66 -10.56 7.39
CA PHE A 249 -12.82 -10.98 6.26
C PHE A 249 -13.40 -12.16 5.47
N ARG A 250 -14.39 -12.87 6.03
CA ARG A 250 -15.03 -14.03 5.37
C ARG A 250 -15.54 -13.74 3.95
N GLN A 251 -15.88 -12.49 3.65
CA GLN A 251 -16.33 -12.06 2.33
C GLN A 251 -15.23 -12.12 1.25
N TYR A 252 -13.96 -12.12 1.66
CA TYR A 252 -12.81 -12.24 0.76
C TYR A 252 -12.34 -13.69 0.61
N TYR A 253 -12.85 -14.62 1.42
CA TYR A 253 -12.47 -16.02 1.33
C TYR A 253 -13.17 -16.72 0.17
N LYS A 254 -12.37 -17.33 -0.70
CA LYS A 254 -12.82 -18.27 -1.74
C LYS A 254 -11.90 -19.48 -1.74
N ALA A 255 -12.48 -20.67 -1.76
CA ALA A 255 -11.72 -21.91 -1.93
C ALA A 255 -11.42 -22.14 -3.41
N GLY A 256 -10.17 -22.52 -3.71
CA GLY A 256 -9.76 -22.98 -5.04
C GLY A 256 -10.21 -24.40 -5.32
N GLU A 257 -9.91 -24.89 -6.52
CA GLU A 257 -10.28 -26.24 -6.99
C GLU A 257 -9.77 -27.36 -6.07
N ASN A 258 -8.60 -27.15 -5.46
CA ASN A 258 -7.96 -28.10 -4.55
C ASN A 258 -8.31 -27.86 -3.07
N GLY A 259 -9.24 -26.94 -2.77
CA GLY A 259 -9.61 -26.58 -1.40
C GLY A 259 -8.71 -25.53 -0.72
N GLU A 260 -7.60 -25.16 -1.36
CA GLU A 260 -6.69 -24.10 -0.88
C GLU A 260 -7.32 -22.71 -0.96
N PRO A 261 -7.03 -21.79 -0.02
CA PRO A 261 -7.51 -20.41 -0.08
C PRO A 261 -6.96 -19.68 -1.31
N ILE A 262 -7.84 -19.05 -2.08
CA ILE A 262 -7.45 -18.13 -3.17
C ILE A 262 -7.02 -16.81 -2.55
N ASP A 263 -5.89 -16.26 -3.02
CA ASP A 263 -5.44 -14.89 -2.72
C ASP A 263 -6.59 -13.88 -3.00
N PRO A 264 -6.99 -13.05 -2.03
CA PRO A 264 -8.04 -12.06 -2.21
C PRO A 264 -7.87 -11.20 -3.48
N TYR A 265 -6.66 -10.83 -3.87
CA TYR A 265 -6.42 -10.03 -5.08
C TYR A 265 -6.72 -10.80 -6.37
N GLN A 266 -6.54 -12.13 -6.40
CA GLN A 266 -6.90 -12.95 -7.55
C GLN A 266 -8.42 -13.06 -7.74
N THR A 267 -9.20 -12.78 -6.69
CA THR A 267 -10.66 -12.79 -6.77
C THR A 267 -11.22 -11.59 -7.55
N LEU A 268 -10.47 -10.48 -7.64
CA LEU A 268 -10.83 -9.32 -8.45
C LEU A 268 -10.80 -9.64 -9.95
N VAL A 269 -9.79 -10.40 -10.39
CA VAL A 269 -9.64 -10.83 -11.79
C VAL A 269 -10.77 -11.75 -12.23
N ARG A 270 -11.30 -12.54 -11.28
CA ARG A 270 -12.37 -13.53 -11.53
C ARG A 270 -13.77 -12.94 -11.41
N ALA A 271 -13.91 -11.70 -10.93
CA ALA A 271 -15.22 -11.13 -10.61
C ALA A 271 -16.02 -10.77 -11.87
N GLU A 272 -15.40 -10.36 -12.98
CA GLU A 272 -16.14 -9.94 -14.18
C GLU A 272 -15.26 -9.95 -15.44
N THR A 273 -15.49 -10.93 -16.31
CA THR A 273 -15.09 -10.92 -17.72
C THR A 273 -15.99 -9.94 -18.48
N THR A 274 -15.94 -8.65 -18.15
CA THR A 274 -16.66 -7.62 -18.91
C THR A 274 -15.62 -6.79 -19.65
N ASN A 275 -15.36 -7.21 -20.90
CA ASN A 275 -14.60 -6.49 -21.92
C ASN A 275 -15.14 -5.06 -22.10
N LEU A 276 -14.74 -4.13 -21.23
CA LEU A 276 -15.11 -2.72 -21.36
C LEU A 276 -13.93 -1.82 -21.73
N LEU A 277 -12.69 -2.24 -21.42
CA LEU A 277 -11.45 -1.55 -21.80
C LEU A 277 -10.79 -2.12 -23.07
N ALA A 278 -11.30 -3.21 -23.63
CA ALA A 278 -10.67 -3.92 -24.76
C ALA A 278 -10.86 -3.26 -26.14
N GLU A 279 -11.66 -2.19 -26.26
CA GLU A 279 -12.03 -1.61 -27.58
C GLU A 279 -11.27 -0.34 -27.96
N THR A 280 -10.31 0.13 -27.16
CA THR A 280 -9.48 1.27 -27.55
C THR A 280 -8.00 1.03 -27.24
N SER A 281 -7.24 0.91 -28.33
CA SER A 281 -5.78 0.89 -28.49
C SER A 281 -5.01 -0.31 -27.92
N GLU A 282 -4.36 -1.01 -28.85
CA GLU A 282 -3.14 -1.83 -28.74
C GLU A 282 -2.98 -2.65 -27.45
N ASP A 283 -3.21 -3.95 -27.65
CA ASP A 283 -2.91 -5.08 -26.76
C ASP A 283 -1.45 -5.05 -26.25
N ASP A 284 -1.23 -4.31 -25.16
CA ASP A 284 -0.04 -4.41 -24.30
C ASP A 284 -0.33 -5.35 -23.12
N GLY A 285 -0.67 -6.61 -23.40
CA GLY A 285 -0.29 -7.78 -22.58
C GLY A 285 -0.68 -7.88 -21.10
N GLU A 286 -1.48 -6.98 -20.52
CA GLU A 286 -2.07 -7.11 -19.18
C GLU A 286 -3.56 -6.76 -19.21
N GLY A 287 -4.41 -7.73 -18.81
CA GLY A 287 -5.86 -7.72 -18.99
C GLY A 287 -6.59 -6.44 -18.55
N GLY A 288 -7.62 -6.07 -19.33
CA GLY A 288 -8.36 -4.81 -19.23
C GLY A 288 -9.35 -4.68 -18.06
N GLY A 289 -8.87 -4.79 -16.81
CA GLY A 289 -9.68 -4.57 -15.60
C GLY A 289 -8.94 -3.82 -14.49
N VAL A 290 -9.69 -3.29 -13.51
CA VAL A 290 -9.12 -2.57 -12.35
C VAL A 290 -8.58 -3.55 -11.31
N THR A 291 -7.32 -3.97 -11.52
CA THR A 291 -6.66 -4.99 -10.67
C THR A 291 -5.31 -4.49 -10.10
N ASN A 292 -4.89 -3.31 -10.53
CA ASN A 292 -3.69 -2.61 -10.10
C ASN A 292 -3.88 -1.08 -10.29
N GLY A 293 -2.93 -0.28 -9.78
CA GLY A 293 -3.00 1.18 -9.89
C GLY A 293 -3.02 1.71 -11.33
N VAL A 294 -2.37 1.03 -12.29
CA VAL A 294 -2.42 1.42 -13.71
C VAL A 294 -3.84 1.24 -14.27
N GLY A 295 -4.49 0.13 -13.94
CA GLY A 295 -5.89 -0.14 -14.26
C GLY A 295 -6.82 0.90 -13.63
N ALA A 296 -6.59 1.28 -12.38
CA ALA A 296 -7.36 2.33 -11.71
C ALA A 296 -7.19 3.69 -12.39
N MET A 297 -5.96 4.08 -12.74
CA MET A 297 -5.68 5.31 -13.48
C MET A 297 -6.37 5.33 -14.85
N ARG A 298 -6.32 4.21 -15.60
CA ARG A 298 -6.98 4.08 -16.91
C ARG A 298 -8.51 4.16 -16.79
N ALA A 299 -9.09 3.46 -15.83
CA ALA A 299 -10.53 3.53 -15.55
C ALA A 299 -10.97 4.95 -15.18
N TYR A 300 -10.19 5.67 -14.37
CA TYR A 300 -10.47 7.06 -14.04
C TYR A 300 -10.37 7.99 -15.25
N GLN A 301 -9.35 7.80 -16.10
CA GLN A 301 -9.23 8.56 -17.36
C GLN A 301 -10.40 8.27 -18.30
N ASP A 302 -10.91 7.04 -18.35
CA ASP A 302 -12.09 6.67 -19.13
C ASP A 302 -13.37 7.34 -18.59
N LEU A 303 -13.49 7.52 -17.26
CA LEU A 303 -14.58 8.29 -16.66
C LEU A 303 -14.59 9.78 -17.08
N ILE A 304 -13.43 10.36 -17.39
CA ILE A 304 -13.28 11.78 -17.77
C ILE A 304 -13.33 11.97 -19.30
N TYR A 305 -12.53 11.19 -20.03
CA TYR A 305 -12.25 11.36 -21.45
C TYR A 305 -12.79 10.24 -22.33
N GLY A 306 -13.25 9.15 -21.73
CA GLY A 306 -13.69 7.95 -22.44
C GLY A 306 -14.80 8.25 -23.44
N THR A 307 -14.80 7.49 -24.54
CA THR A 307 -15.88 7.55 -25.53
C THR A 307 -17.24 7.19 -24.91
N LYS A 308 -17.23 6.35 -23.87
CA LYS A 308 -18.39 5.93 -23.08
C LYS A 308 -18.65 6.81 -21.86
N ARG A 309 -17.99 7.97 -21.69
CA ARG A 309 -18.15 8.84 -20.50
C ARG A 309 -19.57 9.34 -20.24
N GLY A 310 -20.44 9.34 -21.26
CA GLY A 310 -21.86 9.70 -21.15
C GLY A 310 -22.79 8.52 -20.86
N ASN A 311 -22.27 7.28 -20.82
CA ASN A 311 -23.05 6.09 -20.49
C ASN A 311 -23.05 5.86 -18.98
N GLU A 312 -24.20 6.06 -18.34
CA GLU A 312 -24.35 5.96 -16.88
C GLU A 312 -24.03 4.57 -16.33
N ALA A 313 -24.52 3.50 -16.98
CA ALA A 313 -24.26 2.12 -16.55
C ALA A 313 -22.77 1.77 -16.62
N HIS A 314 -22.06 2.25 -17.66
CA HIS A 314 -20.61 2.07 -17.79
C HIS A 314 -19.85 2.80 -16.68
N ARG A 315 -20.25 4.04 -16.35
CA ARG A 315 -19.64 4.82 -15.27
C ARG A 315 -19.87 4.16 -13.91
N GLU A 316 -21.08 3.67 -13.66
CA GLU A 316 -21.45 2.98 -12.42
C GLU A 316 -20.60 1.71 -12.24
N GLN A 317 -20.44 0.92 -13.30
CA GLN A 317 -19.62 -0.28 -13.28
C GLN A 317 -18.15 0.03 -12.97
N LEU A 318 -17.55 1.01 -13.67
CA LEU A 318 -16.17 1.42 -13.39
C LEU A 318 -16.00 1.92 -11.95
N ALA A 319 -17.00 2.66 -11.42
CA ALA A 319 -16.98 3.10 -10.03
C ALA A 319 -17.00 1.91 -9.07
N ILE A 320 -17.85 0.89 -9.31
CA ILE A 320 -17.89 -0.35 -8.52
C ILE A 320 -16.53 -1.06 -8.52
N ASP A 321 -15.90 -1.19 -9.69
CA ASP A 321 -14.60 -1.86 -9.82
C ASP A 321 -13.47 -1.10 -9.11
N LEU A 322 -13.44 0.23 -9.26
CA LEU A 322 -12.55 1.11 -8.52
C LEU A 322 -12.73 0.96 -7.01
N TYR A 323 -13.98 0.98 -6.52
CA TYR A 323 -14.27 0.82 -5.09
C TYR A 323 -13.85 -0.55 -4.55
N ARG A 324 -14.11 -1.62 -5.30
CA ARG A 324 -13.70 -2.99 -4.92
C ARG A 324 -12.19 -3.11 -4.79
N TYR A 325 -11.43 -2.58 -5.74
CA TYR A 325 -9.97 -2.64 -5.73
C TYR A 325 -9.35 -1.86 -4.56
N CYS A 326 -9.64 -0.56 -4.45
CA CYS A 326 -9.09 0.29 -3.38
C CYS A 326 -9.61 -0.13 -1.98
N GLY A 327 -10.84 -0.63 -1.90
CA GLY A 327 -11.40 -1.24 -0.68
C GLY A 327 -10.67 -2.51 -0.24
N LEU A 328 -10.17 -3.32 -1.17
CA LEU A 328 -9.38 -4.50 -0.84
C LEU A 328 -8.01 -4.12 -0.26
N ASP A 329 -7.35 -3.07 -0.77
CA ASP A 329 -6.05 -2.64 -0.24
C ASP A 329 -6.13 -2.23 1.24
N THR A 330 -7.16 -1.46 1.63
CA THR A 330 -7.34 -1.11 3.03
C THR A 330 -7.78 -2.28 3.89
N ALA A 331 -8.63 -3.17 3.39
CA ALA A 331 -8.99 -4.41 4.10
C ALA A 331 -7.77 -5.33 4.30
N ALA A 332 -6.88 -5.42 3.30
CA ALA A 332 -5.64 -6.17 3.37
C ALA A 332 -4.73 -5.63 4.47
N MET A 333 -4.63 -4.31 4.63
CA MET A 333 -3.89 -3.72 5.75
C MET A 333 -4.47 -4.14 7.10
N VAL A 334 -5.80 -4.16 7.26
CA VAL A 334 -6.43 -4.62 8.51
C VAL A 334 -6.17 -6.11 8.75
N MET A 335 -6.23 -6.96 7.72
CA MET A 335 -5.89 -8.39 7.82
C MET A 335 -4.44 -8.61 8.28
N ILE A 336 -3.51 -7.88 7.67
CA ILE A 336 -2.08 -7.94 7.99
C ILE A 336 -1.82 -7.45 9.41
N TRP A 337 -2.40 -6.31 9.79
CA TRP A 337 -2.34 -5.79 11.16
C TRP A 337 -2.85 -6.81 12.17
N LYS A 338 -4.02 -7.42 11.89
CA LYS A 338 -4.63 -8.41 12.79
C LYS A 338 -3.74 -9.66 12.93
N TYR A 339 -3.17 -10.14 11.83
CA TYR A 339 -2.22 -11.25 11.86
C TYR A 339 -0.96 -10.91 12.67
N TRP A 340 -0.43 -9.69 12.50
CA TRP A 340 0.77 -9.22 13.21
C TRP A 340 0.57 -8.95 14.70
N LEU A 341 -0.67 -8.82 15.20
CA LEU A 341 -0.94 -8.66 16.63
C LEU A 341 -0.72 -9.94 17.46
N THR A 342 -0.68 -11.10 16.80
CA THR A 342 -0.46 -12.38 17.46
C THR A 342 1.00 -12.79 17.29
N PRO A 343 1.76 -13.06 18.37
CA PRO A 343 3.12 -13.57 18.28
C PRO A 343 3.19 -14.92 17.56
N ARG A 344 4.11 -15.05 16.60
CA ARG A 344 4.43 -16.26 15.83
C ARG A 344 5.87 -16.67 16.17
N THR A 345 6.10 -17.94 16.49
CA THR A 345 7.41 -18.51 16.88
C THR A 345 8.02 -19.37 15.81
#